data_AF-A0A9W4TYM0-F1
#
_entry.id   AF-A0A9W4TYM0-F1
#
_cell.length_a   1.000
_cell.length_b   1.000
_cell.length_c   1.000
_cell.angle_alpha   90.00
_cell.angle_beta   90.00
_cell.angle_gamma   90.00
#
_symmetry.space_group_name_H-M   'P 1'
#
loop_
_entity.id
_entity.type
_entity.pdbx_description
1 polymer ?
#
loop_
_entity_poly.entity_id
_entity_poly.type
_entity_poly.pdbx_seq_one_letter_code
_entity_poly.pdbx_strand_id
1 'polypeptide(L)'
;MAEISSKLEVISINDSQPEEGPIVPHERQVVDCVISIWKEDPSTENFSVPKLHKLVKNKHPNWSVNEKRVKKLLKQFGLLNNQEQFTYAKDIKSQLTPDLQLPSKVQIQMTSKRGKGLYAKKDILKGEVIWQEAPLFFIPSLANVKLIQHGSACAYCGKLLNETKTLLKGLDCHVCNETWCSKNCKQSNELHNLLKHNVYGKKSTIVNADAFLELQEYCLNETWNALYAITLIYSNILIDKTGAKQKQFGAMARVSQDIRYKALNSSAGSFDNMSGGALFVQEQQETLWKEGFEKFLKVFPKNPIDYKEYLYMMGTYNINNLDSNVYLVQSHLNHNCNPNTNVETETDRSGLKVIANKNIKAGEELTTTYINPSHTVNQRQRELRVNWGFICACDKCKSDLRPNVNDIRNMLKNNEQEFEIEPEMNNERRKSVRFDEKVVVKN
;
A
#
# COMPACT_ATOMS: atom_id res chain seq x y z
N MET A 1 -27.44 -51.79 -36.76
CA MET A 1 -28.24 -52.12 -35.55
C MET A 1 -27.70 -53.39 -34.90
N ALA A 2 -26.43 -53.32 -34.46
CA ALA A 2 -25.72 -54.18 -33.52
C ALA A 2 -24.25 -53.72 -33.56
N GLU A 3 -23.56 -53.74 -32.42
CA GLU A 3 -22.11 -53.53 -32.27
C GLU A 3 -21.52 -52.10 -32.36
N ILE A 4 -21.90 -51.20 -31.44
CA ILE A 4 -20.95 -50.26 -30.79
C ILE A 4 -21.49 -49.95 -29.38
N SER A 5 -21.50 -50.94 -28.49
CA SER A 5 -21.84 -50.76 -27.06
C SER A 5 -20.68 -51.07 -26.12
N SER A 6 -19.45 -51.16 -26.63
CA SER A 6 -18.25 -51.36 -25.83
C SER A 6 -17.29 -50.19 -26.04
N LYS A 7 -16.95 -49.52 -24.92
CA LYS A 7 -15.99 -48.40 -24.73
C LYS A 7 -16.57 -46.98 -24.55
N LEU A 8 -17.57 -46.83 -23.70
CA LEU A 8 -17.70 -45.61 -22.90
C LEU A 8 -17.62 -46.01 -21.43
N GLU A 9 -16.40 -45.95 -20.90
CA GLU A 9 -16.15 -46.01 -19.47
C GLU A 9 -16.49 -44.63 -18.91
N VAL A 10 -17.69 -44.52 -18.33
CA VAL A 10 -18.06 -43.31 -17.57
C VAL A 10 -17.27 -43.36 -16.28
N ILE A 11 -16.14 -42.66 -16.25
CA ILE A 11 -15.40 -42.41 -15.03
C ILE A 11 -16.28 -41.50 -14.17
N SER A 12 -16.90 -42.05 -13.12
CA SER A 12 -17.51 -41.25 -12.07
C SER A 12 -16.37 -40.56 -11.31
N ILE A 13 -16.08 -39.31 -11.66
CA ILE A 13 -15.18 -38.47 -10.88
C ILE A 13 -15.91 -38.17 -9.57
N ASN A 14 -15.48 -38.81 -8.49
CA ASN A 14 -15.79 -38.55 -7.09
C ASN A 14 -16.73 -37.34 -6.82
N ASP A 15 -18.03 -37.55 -7.00
CA ASP A 15 -19.04 -36.82 -6.23
C ASP A 15 -19.07 -37.48 -4.84
N SER A 16 -18.08 -37.12 -4.03
CA SER A 16 -18.10 -37.42 -2.61
C SER A 16 -19.39 -36.84 -2.01
N GLN A 17 -20.22 -37.72 -1.46
CA GLN A 17 -21.37 -37.35 -0.62
C GLN A 17 -20.87 -36.36 0.45
N PRO A 18 -21.62 -35.29 0.78
CA PRO A 18 -21.24 -34.41 1.88
C PRO A 18 -21.20 -35.24 3.17
N GLU A 19 -20.00 -35.43 3.74
CA GLU A 19 -19.84 -36.08 5.03
C GLU A 19 -20.59 -35.27 6.10
N GLU A 20 -21.71 -35.81 6.62
CA GLU A 20 -22.48 -35.27 7.75
C GLU A 20 -21.77 -35.52 9.10
N GLY A 21 -20.45 -35.31 9.13
CA GLY A 21 -19.60 -35.48 10.31
C GLY A 21 -19.00 -34.16 10.80
N PRO A 22 -18.56 -34.09 12.07
CA PRO A 22 -17.81 -32.95 12.57
C PRO A 22 -16.46 -32.85 11.85
N ILE A 23 -16.28 -31.80 11.04
CA ILE A 23 -15.04 -31.53 10.30
C ILE A 23 -14.07 -30.81 11.23
N VAL A 24 -12.84 -31.30 11.36
CA VAL A 24 -11.76 -30.55 12.03
C VAL A 24 -11.10 -29.65 10.97
N PRO A 25 -11.41 -28.34 10.92
CA PRO A 25 -10.86 -27.48 9.87
C PRO A 25 -9.34 -27.35 10.03
N HIS A 26 -8.64 -27.23 8.91
CA HIS A 26 -7.23 -26.85 8.88
C HIS A 26 -7.04 -25.44 9.48
N GLU A 27 -5.85 -25.15 10.00
CA GLU A 27 -5.54 -23.84 10.63
C GLU A 27 -5.87 -22.66 9.72
N ARG A 28 -5.52 -22.77 8.43
CA ARG A 28 -5.82 -21.77 7.39
C ARG A 28 -7.32 -21.53 7.24
N GLN A 29 -8.14 -22.59 7.19
CA GLN A 29 -9.58 -22.46 7.01
C GLN A 29 -10.23 -21.67 8.15
N VAL A 30 -9.79 -21.88 9.40
CA VAL A 30 -10.29 -21.11 10.55
C VAL A 30 -9.91 -19.63 10.44
N VAL A 31 -8.67 -19.34 10.06
CA VAL A 31 -8.18 -17.97 9.89
C VAL A 31 -8.88 -17.27 8.72
N ASP A 32 -8.97 -17.92 7.57
CA ASP A 32 -9.64 -17.40 6.37
C ASP A 32 -11.14 -17.15 6.63
N CYS A 33 -11.78 -17.99 7.45
CA CYS A 33 -13.16 -17.75 7.89
C CYS A 33 -13.28 -16.46 8.71
N VAL A 34 -12.42 -16.26 9.72
CA VAL A 34 -12.42 -15.01 10.52
C VAL A 34 -12.13 -13.79 9.63
N ILE A 35 -11.19 -13.91 8.70
CA ILE A 35 -10.88 -12.85 7.73
C ILE A 35 -12.10 -12.57 6.85
N SER A 36 -12.82 -13.59 6.39
CA SER A 36 -14.04 -13.41 5.58
C SER A 36 -15.14 -12.67 6.34
N ILE A 37 -15.28 -12.93 7.65
CA ILE A 37 -16.23 -12.23 8.52
C ILE A 37 -15.88 -10.74 8.59
N TRP A 38 -14.60 -10.41 8.72
CA TRP A 38 -14.14 -9.02 8.70
C TRP A 38 -14.29 -8.33 7.33
N LYS A 39 -14.18 -9.07 6.22
CA LYS A 39 -14.49 -8.53 4.87
C LYS A 39 -15.95 -8.13 4.76
N GLU A 40 -16.84 -8.99 5.25
CA GLU A 40 -18.28 -8.79 5.15
C GLU A 40 -18.77 -7.72 6.12
N ASP A 41 -18.22 -7.68 7.33
CA ASP A 41 -18.55 -6.69 8.34
C ASP A 41 -17.28 -6.21 9.08
N PRO A 42 -16.66 -5.09 8.64
CA PRO A 42 -15.48 -4.54 9.28
C PRO A 42 -15.66 -4.15 10.75
N SER A 43 -16.89 -3.94 11.23
CA SER A 43 -17.15 -3.61 12.64
C SER A 43 -16.81 -4.77 13.58
N THR A 44 -16.81 -6.00 13.05
CA THR A 44 -16.52 -7.22 13.81
C THR A 44 -15.04 -7.43 14.11
N GLU A 45 -14.12 -6.62 13.54
CA GLU A 45 -12.69 -6.66 13.88
C GLU A 45 -12.42 -6.38 15.37
N ASN A 46 -13.32 -5.62 16.02
CA ASN A 46 -13.20 -5.28 17.45
C ASN A 46 -13.85 -6.32 18.38
N PHE A 47 -14.40 -7.40 17.84
CA PHE A 47 -15.11 -8.38 18.65
C PHE A 47 -14.14 -9.17 19.54
N SER A 48 -14.62 -9.51 20.73
CA SER A 48 -13.92 -10.44 21.61
C SER A 48 -13.84 -11.81 20.95
N VAL A 49 -12.82 -12.60 21.29
CA VAL A 49 -12.64 -13.96 20.76
C VAL A 49 -13.90 -14.83 20.90
N PRO A 50 -14.66 -14.79 22.02
CA PRO A 50 -15.94 -15.50 22.11
C PRO A 50 -16.95 -15.12 21.02
N LYS A 51 -17.09 -13.81 20.73
CA LYS A 51 -17.99 -13.32 19.69
C LYS A 51 -17.53 -13.77 18.30
N LEU A 52 -16.23 -13.69 18.01
CA LEU A 52 -15.67 -14.18 16.74
C LEU A 52 -15.85 -15.69 16.57
N HIS A 53 -15.62 -16.46 17.63
CA HIS A 53 -15.85 -17.91 17.63
C HIS A 53 -17.32 -18.26 17.34
N LYS A 54 -18.28 -17.52 17.91
CA LYS A 54 -19.70 -17.67 17.60
C LYS A 54 -19.99 -17.41 16.12
N LEU A 55 -19.41 -16.37 15.53
CA LEU A 55 -19.56 -16.08 14.09
C LEU A 55 -18.96 -17.18 13.21
N VAL A 56 -17.78 -17.71 13.57
CA VAL A 56 -17.16 -18.85 12.86
C VAL A 56 -18.07 -20.07 12.92
N LYS A 57 -18.67 -20.38 14.08
CA LYS A 57 -19.62 -21.49 14.24
C LYS A 57 -20.94 -21.27 13.50
N ASN A 58 -21.40 -20.02 13.37
CA ASN A 58 -22.57 -19.70 12.56
C ASN A 58 -22.31 -19.92 11.07
N LYS A 59 -21.13 -19.53 10.57
CA LYS A 59 -20.74 -19.77 9.17
C LYS A 59 -20.46 -21.23 8.85
N HIS A 60 -19.85 -21.96 9.78
CA HIS A 60 -19.53 -23.38 9.62
C HIS A 60 -20.01 -24.20 10.82
N PRO A 61 -21.31 -24.56 10.86
CA PRO A 61 -21.90 -25.30 11.98
C PRO A 61 -21.24 -26.67 12.23
N ASN A 62 -20.81 -27.35 11.16
CA ASN A 62 -20.16 -28.65 11.20
C ASN A 62 -18.67 -28.61 11.61
N TRP A 63 -18.06 -27.42 11.78
CA TRP A 63 -16.66 -27.33 12.20
C TRP A 63 -16.48 -27.63 13.70
N SER A 64 -15.58 -28.56 14.00
CA SER A 64 -15.05 -28.85 15.32
C SER A 64 -13.90 -27.88 15.64
N VAL A 65 -14.28 -26.67 16.06
CA VAL A 65 -13.37 -25.59 16.46
C VAL A 65 -13.87 -24.97 17.75
N ASN A 66 -13.00 -24.86 18.76
CA ASN A 66 -13.32 -24.23 20.04
C ASN A 66 -12.68 -22.84 20.16
N GLU A 67 -13.18 -22.03 21.10
CA GLU A 67 -12.71 -20.65 21.31
C GLU A 67 -11.20 -20.59 21.56
N LYS A 68 -10.63 -21.51 22.35
CA LYS A 68 -9.19 -21.56 22.63
C LYS A 68 -8.37 -21.75 21.35
N ARG A 69 -8.84 -22.58 20.43
CA ARG A 69 -8.21 -22.81 19.12
C ARG A 69 -8.30 -21.57 18.25
N VAL A 70 -9.47 -20.91 18.18
CA VAL A 70 -9.60 -19.61 17.51
C VAL A 70 -8.62 -18.60 18.12
N LYS A 71 -8.59 -18.44 19.44
CA LYS A 71 -7.66 -17.55 20.14
C LYS A 71 -6.20 -17.82 19.80
N LYS A 72 -5.79 -19.10 19.85
CA LYS A 72 -4.41 -19.52 19.59
C LYS A 72 -4.02 -19.18 18.15
N LEU A 73 -4.87 -19.50 17.18
CA LEU A 73 -4.64 -19.18 15.78
C LEU A 73 -4.60 -17.67 15.57
N LEU A 74 -5.59 -16.93 16.08
CA LEU A 74 -5.58 -15.47 15.97
C LEU A 74 -4.32 -14.86 16.59
N LYS A 75 -3.85 -15.36 17.74
CA LYS A 75 -2.58 -14.91 18.35
C LYS A 75 -1.36 -15.29 17.50
N GLN A 76 -1.30 -16.52 17.02
CA GLN A 76 -0.21 -17.06 16.20
C GLN A 76 -0.04 -16.27 14.89
N PHE A 77 -1.15 -15.79 14.32
CA PHE A 77 -1.17 -15.02 13.08
C PHE A 77 -1.23 -13.49 13.30
N GLY A 78 -1.03 -12.99 14.52
CA GLY A 78 -1.02 -11.53 14.80
C GLY A 78 -2.38 -10.84 14.59
N LEU A 79 -3.47 -11.60 14.66
CA LEU A 79 -4.85 -11.17 14.44
C LEU A 79 -5.55 -10.66 15.72
N LEU A 80 -4.85 -10.64 16.86
CA LEU A 80 -5.38 -10.11 18.13
C LEU A 80 -4.78 -8.74 18.46
N ASN A 81 -5.65 -7.80 18.85
CA ASN A 81 -5.29 -6.42 19.23
C ASN A 81 -4.36 -6.26 20.46
N ASN A 82 -3.95 -7.35 21.11
CA ASN A 82 -3.21 -7.32 22.38
C ASN A 82 -1.68 -7.46 22.23
N GLN A 83 -1.14 -7.48 21.01
CA GLN A 83 0.30 -7.39 20.76
C GLN A 83 0.63 -5.99 20.25
N GLU A 84 1.78 -5.43 20.67
CA GLU A 84 2.30 -4.19 20.08
C GLU A 84 2.35 -4.37 18.56
N GLN A 85 1.55 -3.58 17.85
CA GLN A 85 1.48 -3.67 16.40
C GLN A 85 2.83 -3.21 15.82
N PHE A 86 3.44 -4.04 14.97
CA PHE A 86 4.74 -3.71 14.37
C PHE A 86 4.62 -2.43 13.51
N THR A 87 5.47 -1.46 13.82
CA THR A 87 5.68 -0.21 13.09
C THR A 87 7.15 -0.10 12.68
N TYR A 88 7.42 0.43 11.49
CA TYR A 88 8.77 0.63 10.98
C TYR A 88 9.12 2.10 10.73
N ALA A 89 8.34 3.05 11.25
CA ALA A 89 8.61 4.48 11.13
C ALA A 89 10.03 4.86 11.60
N LYS A 90 10.52 4.19 12.65
CA LYS A 90 11.88 4.37 13.19
C LYS A 90 12.99 3.88 12.24
N ASP A 91 12.66 2.98 11.32
CA ASP A 91 13.58 2.42 10.34
C ASP A 91 13.62 3.25 9.05
N ILE A 92 12.69 4.20 8.90
CA ILE A 92 12.67 5.15 7.79
C ILE A 92 13.77 6.18 8.01
N LYS A 93 14.69 6.26 7.05
CA LYS A 93 15.74 7.27 6.99
C LYS A 93 15.39 8.32 5.96
N SER A 94 15.71 9.57 6.23
CA SER A 94 15.53 10.63 5.25
C SER A 94 16.54 11.74 5.48
N GLN A 95 17.04 12.32 4.39
CA GLN A 95 18.12 13.33 4.43
C GLN A 95 17.64 14.64 3.82
N LEU A 96 18.38 15.72 4.01
CA LEU A 96 18.06 16.96 3.31
C LEU A 96 18.18 16.74 1.80
N THR A 97 17.16 17.14 1.06
CA THR A 97 17.09 16.92 -0.39
C THR A 97 18.00 17.89 -1.12
N PRO A 98 19.05 17.42 -1.82
CA PRO A 98 20.01 18.30 -2.48
C PRO A 98 19.38 19.02 -3.68
N ASP A 99 19.82 20.25 -3.88
CA ASP A 99 19.43 21.11 -5.02
C ASP A 99 17.91 21.31 -5.15
N LEU A 100 17.17 21.15 -4.04
CA LEU A 100 15.73 21.29 -4.01
C LEU A 100 15.31 22.77 -4.02
N GLN A 101 14.64 23.18 -5.09
CA GLN A 101 13.99 24.48 -5.16
C GLN A 101 12.57 24.38 -4.60
N LEU A 102 12.32 25.08 -3.49
CA LEU A 102 11.01 25.09 -2.84
C LEU A 102 10.13 26.22 -3.38
N PRO A 103 8.80 26.01 -3.42
CA PRO A 103 7.86 27.08 -3.70
C PRO A 103 8.03 28.25 -2.72
N SER A 104 7.78 29.48 -3.19
CA SER A 104 8.08 30.72 -2.44
C SER A 104 7.40 30.83 -1.07
N LYS A 105 6.25 30.19 -0.89
CA LYS A 105 5.46 30.17 0.36
C LYS A 105 5.74 28.95 1.24
N VAL A 106 6.66 28.07 0.86
CA VAL A 106 6.90 26.78 1.54
C VAL A 106 8.35 26.69 1.99
N GLN A 107 8.56 26.04 3.14
CA GLN A 107 9.88 25.68 3.65
C GLN A 107 9.88 24.23 4.16
N ILE A 108 11.04 23.58 4.18
CA ILE A 108 11.21 22.27 4.82
C ILE A 108 11.60 22.49 6.27
N GLN A 109 11.01 21.70 7.17
CA GLN A 109 11.44 21.60 8.55
C GLN A 109 11.59 20.12 8.94
N MET A 110 12.64 19.82 9.69
CA MET A 110 12.85 18.50 10.30
C MET A 110 12.26 18.50 11.72
N THR A 111 11.44 17.51 12.03
CA THR A 111 10.87 17.32 13.36
C THR A 111 11.29 15.97 13.93
N SER A 112 11.45 15.90 15.26
CA SER A 112 11.81 14.65 15.94
C SER A 112 10.74 13.56 15.82
N LYS A 113 9.47 13.94 15.69
CA LYS A 113 8.33 13.00 15.66
C LYS A 113 7.89 12.59 14.25
N ARG A 114 8.03 13.48 13.27
CA ARG A 114 7.47 13.30 11.93
C ARG A 114 8.52 13.33 10.82
N GLY A 115 9.80 13.44 11.16
CA GLY A 115 10.87 13.59 10.19
C GLY A 115 10.70 14.89 9.40
N LYS A 116 10.99 14.85 8.10
CA LYS A 116 10.84 16.00 7.19
C LYS A 116 9.36 16.30 6.95
N GLY A 117 9.01 17.58 6.99
CA GLY A 117 7.70 18.08 6.59
C GLY A 117 7.80 19.41 5.87
N LEU A 118 6.76 19.77 5.12
CA LEU A 118 6.60 21.09 4.53
C LEU A 118 5.81 22.00 5.46
N TYR A 119 6.24 23.24 5.59
CA TYR A 119 5.63 24.26 6.47
C TYR A 119 5.40 25.54 5.69
N ALA A 120 4.34 26.25 6.05
CA ALA A 120 4.01 27.53 5.44
C ALA A 120 5.01 28.60 5.90
N LYS A 121 5.67 29.27 4.97
CA LYS A 121 6.53 30.42 5.24
C LYS A 121 5.73 31.72 5.38
N LYS A 122 4.53 31.76 4.80
CA LYS A 122 3.58 32.88 4.79
C LYS A 122 2.16 32.34 4.88
N ASP A 123 1.20 33.19 5.21
CA ASP A 123 -0.22 32.85 5.13
C ASP A 123 -0.59 32.42 3.69
N ILE A 124 -1.38 31.35 3.59
CA ILE A 124 -1.90 30.78 2.34
C ILE A 124 -3.43 30.70 2.47
N LEU A 125 -4.14 31.24 1.50
CA LEU A 125 -5.60 31.28 1.52
C LEU A 125 -6.20 29.97 1.01
N LYS A 126 -7.37 29.59 1.53
CA LYS A 126 -8.16 28.47 0.98
C LYS A 126 -8.38 28.66 -0.52
N GLY A 127 -8.18 27.59 -1.29
CA GLY A 127 -8.32 27.55 -2.74
C GLY A 127 -7.08 28.01 -3.51
N GLU A 128 -6.06 28.52 -2.82
CA GLU A 128 -4.81 28.93 -3.47
C GLU A 128 -4.02 27.72 -3.97
N VAL A 129 -3.54 27.77 -5.23
CA VAL A 129 -2.54 26.83 -5.75
C VAL A 129 -1.19 27.20 -5.14
N ILE A 130 -0.68 26.35 -4.25
CA ILE A 130 0.58 26.56 -3.53
C ILE A 130 1.76 26.32 -4.47
N TRP A 131 1.72 25.23 -5.26
CA TRP A 131 2.66 24.97 -6.34
C TRP A 131 2.11 23.96 -7.36
N GLN A 132 2.80 23.91 -8.50
CA GLN A 132 2.68 22.86 -9.51
C GLN A 132 4.02 22.16 -9.66
N GLU A 133 4.01 20.87 -9.96
CA GLU A 133 5.22 20.06 -10.03
C GLU A 133 5.10 18.98 -11.11
N ALA A 134 6.12 18.88 -11.95
CA ALA A 134 6.31 17.74 -12.86
C ALA A 134 7.02 16.60 -12.12
N PRO A 135 6.77 15.33 -12.48
CA PRO A 135 7.38 14.19 -11.80
C PRO A 135 8.90 14.18 -11.99
N LEU A 136 9.63 13.90 -10.91
CA LEU A 136 11.07 13.60 -10.97
C LEU A 136 11.30 12.30 -11.75
N PHE A 137 10.45 11.31 -11.50
CA PHE A 137 10.40 10.07 -12.25
C PHE A 137 8.97 9.80 -12.69
N PHE A 138 8.75 9.86 -14.01
CA PHE A 138 7.49 9.44 -14.62
C PHE A 138 7.51 7.93 -14.85
N ILE A 139 6.50 7.21 -14.34
CA ILE A 139 6.37 5.76 -14.44
C ILE A 139 5.04 5.43 -15.12
N PRO A 140 5.05 4.95 -16.37
CA PRO A 140 3.83 4.48 -17.03
C PRO A 140 3.14 3.39 -16.20
N SER A 141 1.81 3.35 -16.22
CA SER A 141 1.09 2.24 -15.57
C SER A 141 1.49 0.91 -16.20
N LEU A 142 1.86 -0.07 -15.37
CA LEU A 142 2.16 -1.42 -15.80
C LEU A 142 0.98 -2.03 -16.57
N ALA A 143 -0.25 -1.76 -16.14
CA ALA A 143 -1.46 -2.23 -16.81
C ALA A 143 -1.61 -1.72 -18.26
N ASN A 144 -0.97 -0.60 -18.61
CA ASN A 144 -1.04 -0.02 -19.94
C ASN A 144 0.09 -0.52 -20.86
N VAL A 145 1.03 -1.33 -20.38
CA VAL A 145 2.21 -1.72 -21.18
C VAL A 145 1.83 -2.44 -22.47
N LYS A 146 0.88 -3.39 -22.44
CA LYS A 146 0.44 -4.08 -23.67
C LYS A 146 -0.19 -3.11 -24.66
N LEU A 147 -1.02 -2.18 -24.17
CA LEU A 147 -1.63 -1.13 -25.02
C LEU A 147 -0.58 -0.22 -25.64
N ILE A 148 0.48 0.11 -24.90
CA ILE A 148 1.63 0.88 -25.39
C ILE A 148 2.35 0.09 -26.49
N GLN A 149 2.67 -1.18 -26.25
CA GLN A 149 3.36 -2.06 -27.20
C GLN A 149 2.60 -2.22 -28.52
N HIS A 150 1.26 -2.21 -28.48
CA HIS A 150 0.41 -2.26 -29.68
C HIS A 150 0.17 -0.90 -30.34
N GLY A 151 0.69 0.19 -29.79
CA GLY A 151 0.46 1.54 -30.31
C GLY A 151 -0.96 2.07 -30.04
N SER A 152 -1.74 1.41 -29.18
CA SER A 152 -3.08 1.87 -28.76
C SER A 152 -3.02 2.88 -27.61
N ALA A 153 -1.88 3.03 -26.95
CA ALA A 153 -1.63 4.02 -25.91
C ALA A 153 -0.29 4.74 -26.14
N CYS A 154 -0.21 5.99 -25.67
CA CYS A 154 1.00 6.80 -25.75
C CYS A 154 2.17 6.14 -25.03
N ALA A 155 3.30 5.99 -25.72
CA ALA A 155 4.53 5.38 -25.22
C ALA A 155 5.14 6.10 -24.01
N TYR A 156 4.80 7.37 -23.81
CA TYR A 156 5.21 8.15 -22.65
C TYR A 156 4.11 8.16 -21.58
N CYS A 157 3.03 8.92 -21.79
CA CYS A 157 2.03 9.15 -20.73
C CYS A 157 1.04 7.98 -20.50
N GLY A 158 1.02 6.99 -21.40
CA GLY A 158 0.10 5.84 -21.32
C GLY A 158 -1.36 6.18 -21.63
N LYS A 159 -1.66 7.40 -22.10
CA LYS A 159 -3.01 7.81 -22.53
C LYS A 159 -3.44 7.03 -23.76
N LEU A 160 -4.67 6.53 -23.77
CA LEU A 160 -5.27 5.86 -24.94
C LEU A 160 -5.26 6.79 -26.16
N LEU A 161 -4.89 6.24 -27.31
CA LEU A 161 -4.88 6.94 -28.59
C LEU A 161 -6.17 6.63 -29.33
N ASN A 162 -6.83 7.66 -29.87
CA ASN A 162 -8.04 7.46 -30.68
C ASN A 162 -7.65 6.99 -32.09
N GLU A 163 -8.23 5.88 -32.54
CA GLU A 163 -7.98 5.24 -33.84
C GLU A 163 -8.12 6.18 -35.06
N THR A 164 -8.97 7.20 -34.95
CA THR A 164 -9.35 8.09 -36.07
C THR A 164 -8.49 9.33 -36.24
N LYS A 165 -7.50 9.54 -35.38
CA LYS A 165 -6.52 10.59 -35.56
C LYS A 165 -5.14 9.99 -35.28
N THR A 166 -4.50 9.43 -36.31
CA THR A 166 -3.42 10.12 -37.04
C THR A 166 -2.42 9.18 -37.72
N LEU A 167 -2.41 9.19 -39.05
CA LEU A 167 -1.18 9.10 -39.84
C LEU A 167 -0.33 10.38 -39.60
N LEU A 168 -0.01 10.70 -38.33
CA LEU A 168 0.81 11.87 -37.97
C LEU A 168 2.27 11.50 -38.19
N LYS A 169 2.76 11.83 -39.39
CA LYS A 169 4.18 11.81 -39.75
C LYS A 169 5.04 12.30 -38.57
N GLY A 170 5.79 11.39 -37.94
CA GLY A 170 6.83 11.74 -36.96
C GLY A 170 6.44 11.63 -35.47
N LEU A 171 5.26 11.12 -35.13
CA LEU A 171 4.90 10.77 -33.74
C LEU A 171 4.94 9.26 -33.47
N ASP A 172 5.40 8.48 -34.42
CA ASP A 172 5.63 7.04 -34.38
C ASP A 172 7.10 6.74 -34.12
N CYS A 173 7.39 5.56 -33.57
CA CYS A 173 8.74 5.03 -33.51
C CYS A 173 9.09 4.37 -34.85
N HIS A 174 10.32 4.57 -35.33
CA HIS A 174 10.78 3.97 -36.59
C HIS A 174 11.27 2.52 -36.44
N VAL A 175 11.27 1.98 -35.22
CA VAL A 175 11.80 0.64 -34.90
C VAL A 175 10.73 -0.30 -34.34
N CYS A 176 9.70 0.23 -33.66
CA CYS A 176 8.63 -0.56 -33.05
C CYS A 176 7.28 0.12 -33.19
N ASN A 177 6.22 -0.54 -32.74
CA ASN A 177 4.83 -0.05 -32.87
C ASN A 177 4.43 1.02 -31.84
N GLU A 178 5.32 1.38 -30.91
CA GLU A 178 5.02 2.41 -29.90
C GLU A 178 4.87 3.80 -30.56
N THR A 179 3.84 4.54 -30.13
CA THR A 179 3.46 5.85 -30.69
C THR A 179 3.28 6.88 -29.57
N TRP A 180 3.50 8.17 -29.85
CA TRP A 180 3.33 9.26 -28.89
C TRP A 180 2.11 10.13 -29.21
N CYS A 181 1.37 10.56 -28.19
CA CYS A 181 0.20 11.44 -28.38
C CYS A 181 0.57 12.89 -28.77
N SER A 182 1.82 13.30 -28.57
CA SER A 182 2.29 14.66 -28.85
C SER A 182 3.81 14.71 -29.05
N LYS A 183 4.30 15.79 -29.68
CA LYS A 183 5.74 16.06 -29.79
C LYS A 183 6.41 16.17 -28.42
N ASN A 184 5.72 16.78 -27.45
CA ASN A 184 6.19 16.89 -26.07
C ASN A 184 6.42 15.50 -25.46
N CYS A 185 5.43 14.61 -25.53
CA CYS A 185 5.59 13.23 -25.06
C CYS A 185 6.74 12.48 -25.76
N LYS A 186 6.94 12.70 -27.07
CA LYS A 186 8.05 12.08 -27.80
C LYS A 186 9.42 12.59 -27.33
N GLN A 187 9.52 13.90 -27.07
CA GLN A 187 10.74 14.54 -26.58
C GLN A 187 11.05 14.20 -25.12
N SER A 188 10.02 14.11 -24.26
CA SER A 188 10.17 13.77 -22.84
C SER A 188 10.46 12.29 -22.59
N ASN A 189 10.25 11.40 -23.58
CA ASN A 189 10.50 9.97 -23.44
C ASN A 189 11.96 9.60 -23.75
N GLU A 190 12.88 10.11 -22.93
CA GLU A 190 14.32 9.93 -23.10
C GLU A 190 14.76 8.45 -23.02
N LEU A 191 13.99 7.61 -22.31
CA LEU A 191 14.32 6.21 -22.07
C LEU A 191 13.87 5.25 -23.18
N HIS A 192 12.92 5.63 -24.04
CA HIS A 192 12.33 4.70 -25.02
C HIS A 192 13.38 4.01 -25.87
N ASN A 193 14.28 4.77 -26.51
CA ASN A 193 15.30 4.19 -27.37
C ASN A 193 16.28 3.28 -26.60
N LEU A 194 16.60 3.65 -25.36
CA LEU A 194 17.53 2.92 -24.50
C LEU A 194 16.96 1.59 -24.00
N LEU A 195 15.65 1.56 -23.68
CA LEU A 195 14.99 0.43 -23.07
C LEU A 195 14.37 -0.54 -24.07
N LYS A 196 14.00 -0.05 -25.26
CA LYS A 196 13.22 -0.83 -26.23
C LYS A 196 14.04 -1.31 -27.41
N HIS A 197 15.16 -0.66 -27.73
CA HIS A 197 15.87 -0.89 -28.99
C HIS A 197 17.34 -1.23 -28.80
N ASN A 198 17.79 -2.19 -29.59
CA ASN A 198 19.21 -2.45 -29.86
C ASN A 198 19.54 -1.95 -31.28
N VAL A 199 19.64 -0.63 -31.43
CA VAL A 199 19.79 0.02 -32.74
C VAL A 199 21.07 -0.46 -33.45
N TYR A 200 20.92 -1.10 -34.63
CA TYR A 200 22.01 -1.60 -35.49
C TYR A 200 23.02 -2.51 -34.78
N GLY A 201 22.59 -3.35 -33.84
CA GLY A 201 23.48 -4.25 -33.10
C GLY A 201 24.42 -3.55 -32.11
N LYS A 202 24.32 -2.22 -31.96
CA LYS A 202 25.00 -1.48 -30.90
C LYS A 202 24.21 -1.64 -29.61
N LYS A 203 24.60 -2.62 -28.81
CA LYS A 203 24.10 -2.75 -27.44
C LYS A 203 24.49 -1.50 -26.66
N SER A 204 23.52 -0.85 -26.03
CA SER A 204 23.81 0.22 -25.09
C SER A 204 24.75 -0.31 -24.01
N THR A 205 25.73 0.50 -23.63
CA THR A 205 26.64 0.16 -22.52
C THR A 205 25.99 0.35 -21.17
N ILE A 206 24.90 1.11 -21.10
CA ILE A 206 24.23 1.49 -19.84
C ILE A 206 23.13 0.48 -19.49
N VAL A 207 22.32 0.09 -20.47
CA VAL A 207 21.17 -0.80 -20.31
C VAL A 207 21.17 -1.90 -21.36
N ASN A 208 20.83 -3.11 -20.96
CA ASN A 208 20.50 -4.21 -21.86
C ASN A 208 18.99 -4.19 -22.17
N ALA A 209 18.62 -3.75 -23.38
CA ALA A 209 17.22 -3.62 -23.79
C ALA A 209 16.48 -4.97 -23.83
N ASP A 210 17.13 -6.05 -24.27
CA ASP A 210 16.49 -7.39 -24.32
C ASP A 210 16.14 -7.87 -22.92
N ALA A 211 17.07 -7.72 -21.97
CA ALA A 211 16.84 -8.04 -20.56
C ALA A 211 15.76 -7.14 -19.93
N PHE A 212 15.65 -5.88 -20.34
CA PHE A 212 14.57 -5.00 -19.89
C PHE A 212 13.21 -5.48 -20.37
N LEU A 213 13.09 -5.91 -21.64
CA LEU A 213 11.84 -6.44 -22.18
C LEU A 213 11.43 -7.75 -21.47
N GLU A 214 12.39 -8.63 -21.19
CA GLU A 214 12.15 -9.83 -20.36
C GLU A 214 11.69 -9.48 -18.94
N LEU A 215 12.33 -8.50 -18.29
CA LEU A 215 11.94 -8.03 -16.96
C LEU A 215 10.55 -7.38 -16.99
N GLN A 216 10.23 -6.61 -18.03
CA GLN A 216 8.92 -5.97 -18.21
C GLN A 216 7.81 -7.02 -18.34
N GLU A 217 8.03 -8.08 -19.12
CA GLU A 217 7.07 -9.17 -19.25
C GLU A 217 6.92 -9.95 -17.93
N TYR A 218 8.02 -10.18 -17.23
CA TYR A 218 7.98 -10.79 -15.89
C TYR A 218 7.17 -9.94 -14.90
N CYS A 219 7.39 -8.61 -14.89
CA CYS A 219 6.61 -7.71 -14.04
C CYS A 219 5.13 -7.75 -14.39
N LEU A 220 4.76 -7.85 -15.67
CA LEU A 220 3.37 -7.98 -16.11
C LEU A 220 2.72 -9.25 -15.56
N ASN A 221 3.39 -10.39 -15.71
CA ASN A 221 2.89 -11.69 -15.26
C ASN A 221 2.73 -11.74 -13.73
N GLU A 222 3.69 -11.18 -13.00
CA GLU A 222 3.67 -11.11 -11.53
C GLU A 222 2.90 -9.90 -10.99
N THR A 223 2.33 -9.05 -11.85
CA THR A 223 1.70 -7.76 -11.48
C THR A 223 2.59 -6.85 -10.62
N TRP A 224 3.90 -6.92 -10.81
CA TRP A 224 4.89 -6.36 -9.89
C TRP A 224 5.31 -4.93 -10.27
N ASN A 225 4.47 -3.97 -9.91
CA ASN A 225 4.67 -2.54 -10.18
C ASN A 225 5.99 -1.99 -9.61
N ALA A 226 6.39 -2.39 -8.40
CA ALA A 226 7.58 -1.86 -7.76
C ALA A 226 8.87 -2.19 -8.52
N LEU A 227 9.04 -3.44 -8.98
CA LEU A 227 10.20 -3.84 -9.77
C LEU A 227 10.26 -3.09 -11.11
N TYR A 228 9.12 -2.96 -11.79
CA TYR A 228 9.02 -2.17 -13.01
C TYR A 228 9.44 -0.72 -12.79
N ALA A 229 8.91 -0.08 -11.74
CA ALA A 229 9.20 1.30 -11.42
C ALA A 229 10.67 1.54 -11.06
N ILE A 230 11.27 0.72 -10.19
CA ILE A 230 12.68 0.93 -9.80
C ILE A 230 13.65 0.70 -10.96
N THR A 231 13.29 -0.16 -11.91
CA THR A 231 14.05 -0.34 -13.15
C THR A 231 14.06 0.96 -13.96
N LEU A 232 12.90 1.60 -14.15
CA LEU A 232 12.80 2.89 -14.85
C LEU A 232 13.46 4.05 -14.09
N ILE A 233 13.35 4.07 -12.76
CA ILE A 233 14.02 5.05 -11.90
C ILE A 233 15.54 4.91 -12.05
N TYR A 234 16.07 3.69 -11.98
CA TYR A 234 17.51 3.46 -12.11
C TYR A 234 18.01 3.80 -13.51
N SER A 235 17.26 3.46 -14.57
CA SER A 235 17.58 3.89 -15.93
C SER A 235 17.63 5.42 -16.05
N ASN A 236 16.67 6.14 -15.46
CA ASN A 236 16.67 7.61 -15.41
C ASN A 236 17.88 8.17 -14.67
N ILE A 237 18.28 7.55 -13.56
CA ILE A 237 19.45 7.92 -12.78
C ILE A 237 20.72 7.77 -13.62
N LEU A 238 20.87 6.65 -14.34
CA LEU A 238 22.08 6.37 -15.12
C LEU A 238 22.27 7.28 -16.32
N ILE A 239 21.19 7.85 -16.88
CA ILE A 239 21.29 8.81 -18.00
C ILE A 239 21.42 10.27 -17.54
N ASP A 240 21.17 10.54 -16.25
CA ASP A 240 21.31 11.88 -15.69
C ASP A 240 22.77 12.26 -15.48
N LYS A 241 23.31 13.05 -16.41
CA LYS A 241 24.70 13.53 -16.39
C LYS A 241 25.02 14.43 -15.20
N THR A 242 24.02 15.04 -14.56
CA THR A 242 24.23 15.93 -13.40
C THR A 242 24.43 15.14 -12.11
N GLY A 243 23.97 13.89 -12.06
CA GLY A 243 23.92 13.07 -10.85
C GLY A 243 22.91 13.55 -9.81
N ALA A 244 22.08 14.56 -10.14
CA ALA A 244 21.08 15.11 -9.22
C ALA A 244 20.00 14.09 -8.88
N LYS A 245 19.49 13.34 -9.87
CA LYS A 245 18.42 12.34 -9.67
C LYS A 245 18.80 11.29 -8.65
N GLN A 246 20.05 10.78 -8.69
CA GLN A 246 20.54 9.80 -7.72
C GLN A 246 20.55 10.37 -6.31
N LYS A 247 21.11 11.57 -6.13
CA LYS A 247 21.23 12.22 -4.83
C LYS A 247 19.85 12.57 -4.26
N GLN A 248 18.93 13.05 -5.10
CA GLN A 248 17.57 13.41 -4.74
C GLN A 248 16.75 12.18 -4.34
N PHE A 249 16.79 11.09 -5.12
CA PHE A 249 16.17 9.82 -4.75
C PHE A 249 16.82 9.18 -3.50
N GLY A 250 18.13 9.38 -3.34
CA GLY A 250 18.92 9.06 -2.14
C GLY A 250 18.45 9.77 -0.87
N ALA A 251 17.92 10.99 -1.01
CA ALA A 251 17.53 11.83 0.12
C ALA A 251 16.04 11.70 0.52
N MET A 252 15.21 11.01 -0.26
CA MET A 252 13.79 10.77 0.03
C MET A 252 13.57 9.99 1.33
N ALA A 253 12.31 9.75 1.72
CA ALA A 253 12.04 8.79 2.79
C ALA A 253 12.43 7.39 2.29
N ARG A 254 13.36 6.71 2.96
CA ARG A 254 13.91 5.42 2.52
C ARG A 254 13.81 4.39 3.62
N VAL A 255 13.35 3.20 3.26
CA VAL A 255 13.30 2.02 4.13
C VAL A 255 13.48 0.80 3.24
N SER A 256 14.02 -0.28 3.78
CA SER A 256 14.16 -1.53 3.05
C SER A 256 12.80 -2.22 2.87
N GLN A 257 12.58 -2.82 1.70
CA GLN A 257 11.31 -3.46 1.35
C GLN A 257 10.94 -4.64 2.27
N ASP A 258 11.92 -5.40 2.74
CA ASP A 258 11.74 -6.50 3.70
C ASP A 258 11.22 -6.00 5.06
N ILE A 259 11.72 -4.86 5.54
CA ILE A 259 11.23 -4.22 6.77
C ILE A 259 9.76 -3.82 6.61
N ARG A 260 9.38 -3.22 5.48
CA ARG A 260 7.96 -2.88 5.20
C ARG A 260 7.08 -4.12 5.23
N TYR A 261 7.57 -5.22 4.66
CA TYR A 261 6.83 -6.47 4.57
C TYR A 261 6.53 -7.09 5.94
N LYS A 262 7.38 -6.87 6.95
CA LYS A 262 7.10 -7.28 8.33
C LYS A 262 5.83 -6.65 8.89
N ALA A 263 5.47 -5.43 8.46
CA ALA A 263 4.20 -4.81 8.89
C ALA A 263 2.98 -5.42 8.19
N LEU A 264 3.10 -5.84 6.93
CA LEU A 264 2.06 -6.62 6.25
C LEU A 264 1.79 -7.91 7.02
N ASN A 265 2.83 -8.63 7.41
CA ASN A 265 2.72 -9.89 8.14
C ASN A 265 2.18 -9.71 9.58
N SER A 266 2.53 -8.61 10.22
CA SER A 266 2.06 -8.26 11.58
C SER A 266 0.66 -7.65 11.58
N SER A 267 0.08 -7.41 10.41
CA SER A 267 -1.28 -6.94 10.27
C SER A 267 -2.18 -8.13 10.12
N ALA A 268 -3.10 -8.25 11.06
CA ALA A 268 -4.23 -9.16 11.08
C ALA A 268 -4.87 -9.42 9.68
N GLY A 269 -4.25 -10.27 8.84
CA GLY A 269 -4.69 -10.61 7.49
C GLY A 269 -4.73 -9.40 6.55
N SER A 270 -3.60 -8.94 6.00
CA SER A 270 -3.62 -7.92 4.94
C SER A 270 -4.56 -8.34 3.81
N PHE A 271 -5.61 -7.55 3.60
CA PHE A 271 -6.77 -7.87 2.78
C PHE A 271 -6.51 -7.78 1.26
N ASP A 272 -5.32 -7.31 0.84
CA ASP A 272 -5.06 -6.86 -0.53
C ASP A 272 -4.14 -7.76 -1.37
N ASN A 273 -3.59 -8.85 -0.83
CA ASN A 273 -2.89 -9.82 -1.68
C ASN A 273 -3.86 -10.93 -2.07
N MET A 274 -4.02 -11.09 -3.37
CA MET A 274 -4.80 -12.13 -4.08
C MET A 274 -4.30 -13.57 -3.80
N SER A 275 -3.49 -13.78 -2.75
CA SER A 275 -2.69 -14.99 -2.53
C SER A 275 -2.44 -15.32 -1.04
N GLY A 276 -3.42 -15.13 -0.15
CA GLY A 276 -3.54 -15.86 1.13
C GLY A 276 -2.42 -15.76 2.20
N GLY A 277 -2.76 -15.27 3.39
CA GLY A 277 -2.16 -15.67 4.67
C GLY A 277 -0.72 -15.23 5.02
N ALA A 278 -0.62 -14.28 5.96
CA ALA A 278 0.56 -13.54 6.45
C ALA A 278 1.85 -14.27 6.93
N LEU A 279 1.92 -15.61 6.98
CA LEU A 279 3.13 -16.31 7.51
C LEU A 279 3.84 -17.23 6.52
N PHE A 280 3.16 -17.72 5.49
CA PHE A 280 3.77 -18.60 4.47
C PHE A 280 4.27 -17.81 3.25
N VAL A 281 4.06 -16.49 3.25
CA VAL A 281 4.46 -15.60 2.15
C VAL A 281 5.91 -15.13 2.27
N GLN A 282 6.57 -15.20 3.43
CA GLN A 282 7.88 -14.56 3.59
C GLN A 282 8.99 -15.23 2.76
N GLU A 283 9.10 -16.55 2.78
CA GLU A 283 10.11 -17.29 2.00
C GLU A 283 9.83 -17.20 0.49
N GLN A 284 8.55 -17.30 0.11
CA GLN A 284 8.11 -17.11 -1.29
C GLN A 284 8.39 -15.68 -1.77
N GLN A 285 8.13 -14.69 -0.92
CA GLN A 285 8.36 -13.28 -1.22
C GLN A 285 9.86 -12.97 -1.33
N GLU A 286 10.70 -13.52 -0.46
CA GLU A 286 12.14 -13.37 -0.56
C GLU A 286 12.69 -14.02 -1.83
N THR A 287 12.15 -15.17 -2.23
CA THR A 287 12.50 -15.85 -3.48
C THR A 287 12.14 -14.98 -4.68
N LEU A 288 10.91 -14.42 -4.69
CA LEU A 288 10.46 -13.46 -5.70
C LEU A 288 11.39 -12.24 -5.78
N TRP A 289 11.82 -11.69 -4.63
CA TRP A 289 12.78 -10.58 -4.58
C TRP A 289 14.14 -10.92 -5.16
N LYS A 290 14.67 -12.12 -4.88
CA LYS A 290 15.94 -12.60 -5.44
C LYS A 290 15.85 -12.79 -6.95
N GLU A 291 14.79 -13.43 -7.45
CA GLU A 291 14.56 -13.58 -8.90
C GLU A 291 14.42 -12.23 -9.61
N GLY A 292 13.67 -11.31 -9.03
CA GLY A 292 13.55 -9.94 -9.52
C GLY A 292 14.88 -9.21 -9.54
N PHE A 293 15.72 -9.39 -8.52
CA PHE A 293 17.05 -8.81 -8.45
C PHE A 293 17.99 -9.36 -9.52
N GLU A 294 17.98 -10.66 -9.78
CA GLU A 294 18.77 -11.27 -10.86
C GLU A 294 18.38 -10.71 -12.23
N LYS A 295 17.07 -10.57 -12.50
CA LYS A 295 16.57 -9.93 -13.72
C LYS A 295 16.99 -8.46 -13.78
N PHE A 296 16.91 -7.73 -12.68
CA PHE A 296 17.35 -6.34 -12.60
C PHE A 296 18.84 -6.19 -12.94
N LEU A 297 19.71 -7.05 -12.41
CA LEU A 297 21.14 -7.03 -12.72
C LEU A 297 21.42 -7.32 -14.20
N LYS A 298 20.63 -8.18 -14.85
CA LYS A 298 20.74 -8.43 -16.30
C LYS A 298 20.40 -7.20 -17.15
N VAL A 299 19.53 -6.32 -16.65
CA VAL A 299 19.24 -5.01 -17.29
C VAL A 299 20.44 -4.07 -17.17
N PHE A 300 21.17 -4.11 -16.05
CA PHE A 300 22.26 -3.18 -15.74
C PHE A 300 23.63 -3.86 -15.51
N PRO A 301 24.15 -4.67 -16.45
CA PRO A 301 25.32 -5.51 -16.20
C PRO A 301 26.61 -4.73 -15.89
N LYS A 302 26.70 -3.47 -16.33
CA LYS A 302 27.86 -2.59 -16.08
C LYS A 302 27.69 -1.66 -14.88
N ASN A 303 26.50 -1.58 -14.31
CA ASN A 303 26.18 -0.71 -13.18
C ASN A 303 25.44 -1.51 -12.08
N PRO A 304 26.00 -2.64 -11.61
CA PRO A 304 25.33 -3.47 -10.61
C PRO A 304 25.22 -2.71 -9.29
N ILE A 305 24.11 -2.94 -8.59
CA ILE A 305 23.91 -2.53 -7.20
C ILE A 305 23.88 -3.77 -6.32
N ASP A 306 24.14 -3.62 -5.03
CA ASP A 306 23.95 -4.73 -4.10
C ASP A 306 22.46 -4.99 -3.83
N TYR A 307 22.16 -6.19 -3.33
CA TYR A 307 20.78 -6.61 -3.03
C TYR A 307 20.11 -5.72 -1.99
N LYS A 308 20.88 -5.16 -1.06
CA LYS A 308 20.36 -4.29 0.00
C LYS A 308 19.86 -2.98 -0.62
N GLU A 309 20.64 -2.34 -1.48
CA GLU A 309 20.25 -1.12 -2.19
C GLU A 309 19.03 -1.40 -3.07
N TYR A 310 18.97 -2.53 -3.76
CA TYR A 310 17.78 -2.95 -4.52
C TYR A 310 16.51 -2.98 -3.64
N LEU A 311 16.57 -3.58 -2.45
CA LEU A 311 15.45 -3.58 -1.50
C LEU A 311 15.12 -2.16 -1.00
N TYR A 312 16.12 -1.31 -0.77
CA TYR A 312 15.90 0.09 -0.40
C TYR A 312 15.27 0.89 -1.55
N MET A 313 15.66 0.68 -2.80
CA MET A 313 15.03 1.33 -3.95
C MET A 313 13.55 0.99 -4.04
N MET A 314 13.19 -0.30 -3.88
CA MET A 314 11.79 -0.72 -3.85
C MET A 314 11.01 -0.11 -2.68
N GLY A 315 11.57 -0.14 -1.48
CA GLY A 315 10.90 0.43 -0.31
C GLY A 315 10.75 1.95 -0.42
N THR A 316 11.75 2.65 -0.96
CA THR A 316 11.71 4.09 -1.26
C THR A 316 10.61 4.41 -2.25
N TYR A 317 10.56 3.71 -3.39
CA TYR A 317 9.48 3.90 -4.38
C TYR A 317 8.10 3.71 -3.73
N ASN A 318 7.92 2.61 -2.99
CA ASN A 318 6.61 2.25 -2.44
C ASN A 318 6.07 3.23 -1.38
N ILE A 319 6.93 3.95 -0.65
CA ILE A 319 6.46 4.92 0.37
C ILE A 319 6.41 6.37 -0.11
N ASN A 320 6.94 6.68 -1.30
CA ASN A 320 6.96 8.05 -1.85
C ASN A 320 6.16 8.22 -3.15
N ASN A 321 5.76 7.15 -3.85
CA ASN A 321 5.05 7.31 -5.10
C ASN A 321 3.61 7.85 -4.90
N LEU A 322 3.15 8.62 -5.88
CA LEU A 322 1.78 9.09 -6.05
C LEU A 322 1.36 8.79 -7.49
N ASP A 323 0.31 7.99 -7.66
CA ASP A 323 -0.13 7.48 -8.97
C ASP A 323 1.01 6.85 -9.79
N SER A 324 1.87 6.06 -9.11
CA SER A 324 3.11 5.46 -9.64
C SER A 324 4.25 6.43 -9.98
N ASN A 325 4.01 7.73 -9.99
CA ASN A 325 5.05 8.73 -10.22
C ASN A 325 5.74 9.12 -8.92
N VAL A 326 6.97 9.66 -9.03
CA VAL A 326 7.71 10.19 -7.88
C VAL A 326 7.93 11.68 -8.07
N TYR A 327 7.58 12.46 -7.04
CA TYR A 327 7.67 13.93 -7.02
C TYR A 327 8.62 14.38 -5.91
N LEU A 328 9.40 15.41 -6.17
CA LEU A 328 10.48 15.85 -5.29
C LEU A 328 9.98 16.69 -4.12
N VAL A 329 9.15 17.72 -4.38
CA VAL A 329 8.57 18.57 -3.33
C VAL A 329 7.41 17.85 -2.66
N GLN A 330 6.47 17.30 -3.45
CA GLN A 330 5.26 16.66 -2.90
C GLN A 330 5.54 15.50 -1.94
N SER A 331 6.61 14.72 -2.13
CA SER A 331 6.99 13.62 -1.21
C SER A 331 7.31 14.07 0.22
N HIS A 332 7.46 15.38 0.47
CA HIS A 332 7.66 15.95 1.80
C HIS A 332 6.35 16.31 2.53
N LEU A 333 5.18 16.16 1.89
CA LEU A 333 3.89 16.36 2.55
C LEU A 333 3.60 15.20 3.51
N ASN A 334 3.52 15.50 4.80
CA ASN A 334 3.16 14.52 5.82
C ASN A 334 1.66 14.22 5.84
N HIS A 335 1.31 13.03 6.33
CA HIS A 335 -0.08 12.59 6.46
C HIS A 335 -0.88 13.35 7.54
N ASN A 336 -2.13 13.72 7.28
CA ASN A 336 -3.12 14.00 8.31
C ASN A 336 -4.48 13.48 7.86
N CYS A 337 -5.25 12.82 8.73
CA CYS A 337 -6.59 12.34 8.37
C CYS A 337 -7.57 13.50 8.13
N ASN A 338 -7.25 14.71 8.58
CA ASN A 338 -7.96 15.95 8.25
C ASN A 338 -6.97 16.97 7.64
N PRO A 339 -6.54 16.76 6.39
CA PRO A 339 -5.46 17.55 5.80
C PRO A 339 -5.85 19.02 5.59
N ASN A 340 -4.84 19.86 5.38
CA ASN A 340 -5.01 21.26 5.01
C ASN A 340 -4.61 21.54 3.55
N THR A 341 -4.05 20.57 2.83
CA THR A 341 -3.83 20.64 1.38
C THR A 341 -4.57 19.52 0.64
N ASN A 342 -4.84 19.74 -0.64
CA ASN A 342 -5.25 18.74 -1.63
C ASN A 342 -4.14 18.58 -2.65
N VAL A 343 -3.91 17.35 -3.11
CA VAL A 343 -2.99 17.08 -4.23
C VAL A 343 -3.83 16.56 -5.39
N GLU A 344 -3.85 17.30 -6.48
CA GLU A 344 -4.58 16.93 -7.70
C GLU A 344 -3.56 16.59 -8.78
N THR A 345 -3.58 15.34 -9.24
CA THR A 345 -2.79 14.87 -10.38
C THR A 345 -3.50 15.20 -11.69
N GLU A 346 -2.74 15.54 -12.72
CA GLU A 346 -3.30 15.76 -14.06
C GLU A 346 -3.78 14.43 -14.66
N THR A 347 -4.81 14.46 -15.49
CA THR A 347 -5.42 13.24 -16.08
C THR A 347 -4.45 12.41 -16.92
N ASP A 348 -3.45 13.06 -17.53
CA ASP A 348 -2.36 12.46 -18.29
C ASP A 348 -1.09 12.25 -17.45
N ARG A 349 -1.16 12.54 -16.14
CA ARG A 349 -0.12 12.33 -15.14
C ARG A 349 1.19 13.09 -15.43
N SER A 350 1.14 14.15 -16.24
CA SER A 350 2.31 15.01 -16.53
C SER A 350 2.75 15.84 -15.34
N GLY A 351 1.93 15.95 -14.31
CA GLY A 351 2.26 16.66 -13.10
C GLY A 351 1.17 16.60 -12.06
N LEU A 352 1.35 17.43 -11.04
CA LEU A 352 0.38 17.67 -9.98
C LEU A 352 0.30 19.15 -9.66
N LYS A 353 -0.80 19.52 -8.99
CA LYS A 353 -0.95 20.79 -8.30
C LYS A 353 -1.32 20.54 -6.84
N VAL A 354 -0.75 21.33 -5.94
CA VAL A 354 -1.10 21.31 -4.52
C VAL A 354 -1.88 22.56 -4.18
N ILE A 355 -3.08 22.37 -3.64
CA ILE A 355 -4.05 23.43 -3.36
C ILE A 355 -4.34 23.47 -1.87
N ALA A 356 -4.48 24.66 -1.29
CA ALA A 356 -4.89 24.80 0.10
C ALA A 356 -6.39 24.48 0.28
N ASN A 357 -6.73 23.50 1.11
CA ASN A 357 -8.11 23.14 1.45
C ASN A 357 -8.74 24.08 2.49
N LYS A 358 -7.91 24.80 3.22
CA LYS A 358 -8.26 25.71 4.32
C LYS A 358 -7.29 26.89 4.31
N ASN A 359 -7.58 27.94 5.05
CA ASN A 359 -6.58 28.96 5.33
C ASN A 359 -5.46 28.32 6.17
N ILE A 360 -4.20 28.53 5.76
CA ILE A 360 -3.01 27.98 6.43
C ILE A 360 -2.18 29.17 6.91
N LYS A 361 -1.84 29.20 8.20
CA LYS A 361 -1.05 30.28 8.80
C LYS A 361 0.44 30.04 8.61
N ALA A 362 1.22 31.13 8.54
CA ALA A 362 2.68 31.03 8.59
C ALA A 362 3.12 30.20 9.82
N GLY A 363 3.99 29.21 9.59
CA GLY A 363 4.44 28.26 10.60
C GLY A 363 3.60 26.98 10.72
N GLU A 364 2.45 26.86 10.06
CA GLU A 364 1.67 25.61 10.05
C GLU A 364 2.26 24.57 9.09
N GLU A 365 2.17 23.29 9.47
CA GLU A 365 2.59 22.16 8.62
C GLU A 365 1.57 21.96 7.48
N LEU A 366 2.06 21.86 6.25
CA LEU A 366 1.26 21.43 5.10
C LEU A 366 1.16 19.91 5.13
N THR A 367 -0.07 19.40 5.10
CA THR A 367 -0.37 17.97 5.21
C THR A 367 -1.38 17.54 4.17
N THR A 368 -1.18 16.35 3.62
CA THR A 368 -2.12 15.65 2.74
C THR A 368 -2.66 14.40 3.43
N THR A 369 -3.64 13.71 2.84
CA THR A 369 -4.03 12.37 3.29
C THR A 369 -3.40 11.31 2.39
N TYR A 370 -2.98 10.19 2.97
CA TYR A 370 -2.37 9.06 2.26
C TYR A 370 -3.38 7.94 2.03
N ILE A 371 -4.50 8.02 2.72
CA ILE A 371 -5.54 7.00 2.81
C ILE A 371 -6.90 7.69 2.64
N ASN A 372 -7.97 6.89 2.51
CA ASN A 372 -9.31 7.42 2.43
C ASN A 372 -9.76 7.96 3.82
N PRO A 373 -10.02 9.27 3.97
CA PRO A 373 -10.41 9.85 5.27
C PRO A 373 -11.78 9.38 5.76
N SER A 374 -12.60 8.80 4.88
CA SER A 374 -13.93 8.23 5.20
C SER A 374 -13.86 6.87 5.88
N HIS A 375 -12.72 6.19 5.84
CA HIS A 375 -12.54 4.92 6.56
C HIS A 375 -12.61 5.12 8.09
N THR A 376 -12.98 4.08 8.82
CA THR A 376 -12.98 4.09 10.29
C THR A 376 -11.57 4.35 10.84
N VAL A 377 -11.44 4.83 12.07
CA VAL A 377 -10.12 5.11 12.66
C VAL A 377 -9.21 3.89 12.68
N ASN A 378 -9.76 2.70 12.92
CA ASN A 378 -9.01 1.44 12.90
C ASN A 378 -8.49 1.10 11.51
N GLN A 379 -9.34 1.21 10.48
CA GLN A 379 -8.93 1.00 9.08
C GLN A 379 -7.82 1.98 8.67
N ARG A 380 -7.99 3.28 8.96
CA ARG A 380 -6.98 4.30 8.66
C ARG A 380 -5.65 4.03 9.36
N GLN A 381 -5.67 3.73 10.67
CA GLN A 381 -4.45 3.44 11.42
C GLN A 381 -3.75 2.17 10.92
N ARG A 382 -4.54 1.16 10.52
CA ARG A 382 -4.02 -0.08 9.96
C ARG A 382 -3.36 0.13 8.60
N GLU A 383 -4.02 0.81 7.66
CA GLU A 383 -3.46 1.12 6.34
C GLU A 383 -2.17 1.93 6.46
N LEU A 384 -2.17 2.96 7.33
CA LEU A 384 -0.99 3.78 7.59
C LEU A 384 0.16 2.95 8.17
N ARG A 385 -0.14 2.02 9.08
CA ARG A 385 0.86 1.13 9.67
C ARG A 385 1.44 0.16 8.65
N VAL A 386 0.60 -0.43 7.81
CA VAL A 386 1.02 -1.38 6.77
C VAL A 386 1.89 -0.69 5.73
N ASN A 387 1.38 0.40 5.15
CA ASN A 387 1.92 0.98 3.92
C ASN A 387 3.01 2.03 4.19
N TRP A 388 2.94 2.73 5.33
CA TRP A 388 3.90 3.78 5.74
C TRP A 388 4.53 3.56 7.13
N GLY A 389 4.18 2.49 7.83
CA GLY A 389 4.91 2.06 9.03
C GLY A 389 4.64 2.84 10.31
N PHE A 390 3.61 3.69 10.37
CA PHE A 390 3.27 4.47 11.57
C PHE A 390 1.78 4.41 11.92
N ILE A 391 1.45 4.69 13.17
CA ILE A 391 0.08 4.82 13.66
C ILE A 391 -0.26 6.31 13.78
N CYS A 392 -1.30 6.77 13.08
CA CYS A 392 -1.69 8.18 13.14
C CYS A 392 -2.40 8.52 14.46
N ALA A 393 -1.94 9.60 15.10
CA ALA A 393 -2.52 10.16 16.31
C ALA A 393 -2.99 11.63 16.11
N CYS A 394 -3.45 11.98 14.90
CA CYS A 394 -4.02 13.31 14.64
C CYS A 394 -5.33 13.53 15.41
N ASP A 395 -5.81 14.78 15.48
CA ASP A 395 -7.00 15.10 16.27
C ASP A 395 -8.27 14.42 15.75
N LYS A 396 -8.37 14.16 14.44
CA LYS A 396 -9.46 13.32 13.89
C LYS A 396 -9.40 11.90 14.45
N CYS A 397 -8.22 11.25 14.48
CA CYS A 397 -8.10 9.92 15.09
C CYS A 397 -8.45 9.94 16.59
N LYS A 398 -7.98 10.93 17.35
CA LYS A 398 -8.34 11.07 18.77
C LYS A 398 -9.83 11.29 18.99
N SER A 399 -10.47 12.04 18.09
CA SER A 399 -11.92 12.28 18.13
C SER A 399 -12.69 10.99 17.81
N ASP A 400 -12.32 10.30 16.73
CA ASP A 400 -13.02 9.10 16.27
C ASP A 400 -12.83 7.90 17.21
N LEU A 401 -11.76 7.87 18.02
CA LEU A 401 -11.54 6.84 19.05
C LEU A 401 -12.38 7.06 20.32
N ARG A 402 -12.91 8.27 20.54
CA ARG A 402 -13.76 8.53 21.71
C ARG A 402 -15.11 7.87 21.47
N PRO A 403 -15.57 6.98 22.37
CA PRO A 403 -16.86 6.34 22.19
C PRO A 403 -17.95 7.41 22.22
N ASN A 404 -18.83 7.38 21.22
CA ASN A 404 -19.94 8.33 21.13
C ASN A 404 -20.89 8.09 22.30
N VAL A 405 -21.05 9.11 23.16
CA VAL A 405 -21.88 9.05 24.37
C VAL A 405 -23.32 8.66 24.03
N ASN A 406 -23.81 9.05 22.86
CA ASN A 406 -25.16 8.69 22.40
C ASN A 406 -25.25 7.21 21.98
N ASP A 407 -24.21 6.64 21.39
CA ASP A 407 -24.17 5.21 21.05
C ASP A 407 -24.12 4.36 22.32
N ILE A 408 -23.34 4.78 23.33
CA ILE A 408 -23.37 4.14 24.65
C ILE A 408 -24.78 4.22 25.27
N ARG A 409 -25.42 5.40 25.22
CA ARG A 409 -26.79 5.59 25.75
C ARG A 409 -27.82 4.70 25.06
N ASN A 410 -27.74 4.57 23.74
CA ASN A 410 -28.65 3.75 22.96
C ASN A 410 -28.39 2.26 23.18
N MET A 411 -27.13 1.83 23.32
CA MET A 411 -26.79 0.45 23.69
C MET A 411 -27.24 0.08 25.11
N LEU A 412 -27.17 1.01 26.06
CA LEU A 412 -27.67 0.80 27.42
C LEU A 412 -29.20 0.73 27.48
N LYS A 413 -29.91 1.55 26.69
CA LYS A 413 -31.38 1.50 26.59
C LYS A 413 -31.91 0.21 25.97
N ASN A 414 -31.16 -0.41 25.05
CA ASN A 414 -31.57 -1.67 24.40
C ASN A 414 -31.28 -2.93 25.24
N ASN A 415 -30.63 -2.80 26.40
CA ASN A 415 -30.30 -3.91 27.31
C ASN A 415 -31.19 -3.94 28.57
N GLU A 416 -32.26 -3.16 28.62
CA GLU A 416 -33.35 -3.35 29.60
C GLU A 416 -34.24 -4.54 29.18
N GLN A 417 -33.65 -5.74 29.12
CA GLN A 417 -34.42 -6.97 29.37
C GLN A 417 -34.29 -7.24 30.87
N GLU A 418 -35.43 -7.17 31.56
CA GLU A 418 -35.58 -7.52 32.97
C GLU A 418 -34.87 -8.84 33.27
N PHE A 419 -33.73 -8.77 33.94
CA PHE A 419 -33.23 -9.92 34.69
C PHE A 419 -34.07 -9.99 35.96
N GLU A 420 -35.09 -10.86 35.97
CA GLU A 420 -35.66 -11.36 37.21
C GLU A 420 -34.53 -12.06 37.98
N ILE A 421 -34.05 -11.41 39.03
CA ILE A 421 -33.12 -12.01 39.98
C ILE A 421 -33.97 -12.86 40.91
N GLU A 422 -33.95 -14.18 40.73
CA GLU A 422 -34.46 -15.11 41.74
C GLU A 422 -33.68 -14.90 43.06
N PRO A 423 -34.35 -14.77 44.21
CA PRO A 423 -33.69 -14.53 45.48
C PRO A 423 -33.07 -15.83 45.99
N GLU A 424 -31.82 -16.11 45.63
CA GLU A 424 -31.03 -17.12 46.33
C GLU A 424 -30.67 -16.61 47.73
N MET A 425 -31.37 -17.16 48.73
CA MET A 425 -30.97 -17.14 50.12
C MET A 425 -29.61 -17.84 50.28
N ASN A 426 -28.53 -17.07 50.40
CA ASN A 426 -27.39 -17.54 51.18
C ASN A 426 -26.68 -16.38 51.88
N ASN A 427 -26.66 -16.49 53.20
CA ASN A 427 -26.39 -15.44 54.15
C ASN A 427 -24.90 -15.41 54.47
N GLU A 428 -24.06 -14.87 53.58
CA GLU A 428 -22.67 -14.53 53.94
C GLU A 428 -22.24 -13.18 53.35
N ARG A 429 -22.19 -12.18 54.24
CA ARG A 429 -21.71 -10.81 53.96
C ARG A 429 -20.24 -10.84 53.55
N ARG A 430 -19.94 -10.68 52.25
CA ARG A 430 -18.60 -10.26 51.80
C ARG A 430 -18.48 -8.74 51.91
N LYS A 431 -17.55 -8.29 52.76
CA LYS A 431 -17.24 -6.88 53.03
C LYS A 431 -16.77 -6.17 51.75
N SER A 432 -17.38 -5.02 51.45
CA SER A 432 -16.93 -4.08 50.42
C SER A 432 -15.60 -3.43 50.84
N VAL A 433 -14.59 -3.52 50.00
CA VAL A 433 -13.35 -2.74 50.17
C VAL A 433 -13.47 -1.47 49.34
N ARG A 434 -13.62 -0.32 50.02
CA ARG A 434 -13.35 1.01 49.46
C ARG A 434 -11.87 1.30 49.60
N PHE A 435 -11.22 1.74 48.53
CA PHE A 435 -9.94 2.44 48.63
C PHE A 435 -10.09 3.83 48.03
N ASP A 436 -10.45 4.77 48.90
CA ASP A 436 -10.19 6.20 48.75
C ASP A 436 -8.69 6.42 49.01
N GLU A 437 -7.89 6.73 47.98
CA GLU A 437 -6.54 7.27 48.17
C GLU A 437 -6.49 8.75 47.80
N LYS A 438 -6.15 9.55 48.81
CA LYS A 438 -5.96 11.01 48.76
C LYS A 438 -4.64 11.36 48.07
N VAL A 439 -4.71 12.26 47.10
CA VAL A 439 -3.56 12.95 46.52
C VAL A 439 -2.98 13.91 47.57
N VAL A 440 -1.72 13.71 47.94
CA VAL A 440 -0.94 14.69 48.71
C VAL A 440 0.01 15.41 47.75
N VAL A 441 -0.20 16.72 47.62
CA VAL A 441 0.71 17.63 46.92
C VAL A 441 1.88 17.94 47.85
N LYS A 442 3.11 17.75 47.40
CA LYS A 442 4.31 18.29 48.06
C LYS A 442 4.60 19.68 47.50
N ASN A 443 4.73 20.64 48.41
CA ASN A 443 5.35 21.94 48.18
C ASN A 443 6.82 21.80 47.79
#